data_AF-A0A645G2R9-F1
#
_entry.id   AF-A0A645G2R9-F1
#
_cell.length_a   1.000
_cell.length_b   1.000
_cell.length_c   1.000
_cell.angle_alpha   90.00
_cell.angle_beta   90.00
_cell.angle_gamma   90.00
#
_symmetry.space_group_name_H-M   'P 1'
#
loop_
_entity.id
_entity.type
_entity.pdbx_description
1 polymer ?
#
loop_
_entity_poly.entity_id
_entity_poly.type
_entity_poly.pdbx_seq_one_letter_code
_entity_poly.pdbx_strand_id
1 'polypeptide(L)'
;MATFERYFIDDKTPHKERYTPFYTRIDDNESIAVMILKEFGVDPVEGHLINGHVPVKAGSGESPIRANGKQLVIDGGFAKAYQKTTGIAGYTLTYNSYGLTLISHRPFESVDMAIREGVDIKSTRQVVETTLERKRVKDTDIGKSIQAQVHDLEMLISAYRKGIIKEKSY
;
A
#
# COMPACT_ATOMS: atom_id res chain seq x y z
N MET A 1 1.43 15.86 14.95
CA MET A 1 2.25 15.34 16.05
C MET A 1 2.34 16.36 17.18
N ALA A 2 2.01 15.96 18.40
CA ALA A 2 2.13 16.77 19.62
C ALA A 2 3.16 16.15 20.59
N THR A 3 4.33 15.78 20.04
CA THR A 3 5.34 14.99 20.76
C THR A 3 5.95 15.77 21.91
N PHE A 4 6.23 17.06 21.70
CA PHE A 4 6.81 17.91 22.74
C PHE A 4 5.87 18.01 23.94
N GLU A 5 4.60 18.31 23.68
CA GLU A 5 3.59 18.48 24.72
C GLU A 5 3.40 17.18 25.52
N ARG A 6 3.39 16.02 24.84
CA ARG A 6 3.29 14.72 25.50
C ARG A 6 4.46 14.35 26.40
N TYR A 7 5.64 14.91 26.14
CA TYR A 7 6.86 14.58 26.89
C TYR A 7 7.10 15.56 28.04
N PHE A 8 6.67 16.82 27.90
CA PHE A 8 7.07 17.89 28.81
C PHE A 8 5.90 18.61 29.51
N ILE A 9 4.65 18.31 29.16
CA ILE A 9 3.46 18.96 29.74
C ILE A 9 2.50 17.88 30.25
N ASP A 10 2.26 17.86 31.56
CA ASP A 10 1.32 16.91 32.19
C ASP A 10 -0.15 17.17 31.79
N ASP A 11 -0.50 18.44 31.54
CA ASP A 11 -1.81 18.79 30.98
C ASP A 11 -1.98 18.15 29.59
N LYS A 12 -3.03 17.33 29.45
CA LYS A 12 -3.35 16.60 28.22
C LYS A 12 -4.09 17.43 27.19
N THR A 13 -4.58 18.62 27.56
CA THR A 13 -5.34 19.50 26.66
C THR A 13 -4.59 19.79 25.35
N PRO A 14 -3.31 20.19 25.36
CA PRO A 14 -2.57 20.43 24.12
C PRO A 14 -2.10 19.15 23.39
N HIS A 15 -2.28 17.94 23.96
CA HIS A 15 -1.82 16.69 23.35
C HIS A 15 -2.69 16.24 22.16
N LYS A 16 -3.83 16.90 21.95
CA LYS A 16 -4.78 16.57 20.89
C LYS A 16 -4.23 17.00 19.53
N GLU A 17 -3.85 16.02 18.73
CA GLU A 17 -3.42 16.25 17.36
C GLU A 17 -4.61 16.52 16.45
N ARG A 18 -4.45 17.52 15.57
CA ARG A 18 -5.42 17.81 14.51
C ARG A 18 -4.90 17.21 13.22
N TYR A 19 -5.74 16.41 12.57
CA TYR A 19 -5.45 15.88 11.26
C TYR A 19 -5.40 16.99 10.21
N THR A 20 -4.52 16.83 9.23
CA THR A 20 -4.50 17.72 8.07
C THR A 20 -5.79 17.56 7.26
N PRO A 21 -6.18 18.57 6.46
CA PRO A 21 -7.38 18.50 5.63
C PRO A 21 -7.43 17.27 4.72
N PHE A 22 -6.28 16.77 4.26
CA PHE A 22 -6.19 15.53 3.49
C PHE A 22 -6.95 14.38 4.19
N TYR A 23 -6.53 14.01 5.41
CA TYR A 23 -7.13 12.88 6.15
C TYR A 23 -8.58 13.11 6.55
N THR A 24 -9.02 14.37 6.72
CA THR A 24 -10.40 14.66 7.13
C THR A 24 -11.38 14.80 5.96
N ARG A 25 -10.88 14.91 4.73
CA ARG A 25 -11.72 15.13 3.53
C ARG A 25 -11.79 13.93 2.61
N ILE A 26 -10.78 13.07 2.62
CA ILE A 26 -10.66 11.99 1.64
C ILE A 26 -11.39 10.71 2.05
N ASP A 27 -11.47 10.42 3.36
CA ASP A 27 -11.94 9.14 3.89
C ASP A 27 -13.33 8.73 3.37
N ASP A 28 -14.25 9.68 3.20
CA ASP A 28 -15.61 9.43 2.71
C ASP A 28 -15.86 10.01 1.30
N ASN A 29 -14.80 10.43 0.58
CA ASN A 29 -14.92 11.12 -0.70
C ASN A 29 -14.10 10.49 -1.82
N GLU A 30 -14.75 9.59 -2.56
CA GLU A 30 -14.18 8.95 -3.75
C GLU A 30 -13.76 9.97 -4.82
N SER A 31 -14.50 11.06 -5.01
CA SER A 31 -14.17 12.05 -6.06
C SER A 31 -12.82 12.74 -5.81
N ILE A 32 -12.48 13.00 -4.53
CA ILE A 32 -11.18 13.53 -4.15
C ILE A 32 -10.09 12.49 -4.39
N ALA A 33 -10.33 11.22 -4.04
CA ALA A 33 -9.36 10.16 -4.29
C ALA A 33 -9.08 10.00 -5.80
N VAL A 34 -10.12 10.00 -6.64
CA VAL A 34 -10.03 9.94 -8.10
C VAL A 34 -9.28 11.15 -8.67
N MET A 35 -9.55 12.36 -8.16
CA MET A 35 -8.84 13.57 -8.57
C MET A 35 -7.34 13.45 -8.29
N ILE A 36 -6.96 12.99 -7.09
CA ILE A 36 -5.56 12.79 -6.71
C ILE A 36 -4.91 11.74 -7.62
N LEU A 37 -5.54 10.58 -7.86
CA LEU A 37 -4.97 9.55 -8.74
C LEU A 37 -4.66 10.11 -10.14
N LYS A 38 -5.61 10.85 -10.73
CA LYS A 38 -5.44 11.49 -12.03
C LYS A 38 -4.29 12.50 -12.05
N GLU A 39 -4.17 13.32 -11.01
CA GLU A 39 -3.11 14.35 -10.91
C GLU A 39 -1.71 13.71 -10.89
N PHE A 40 -1.60 12.52 -10.30
CA PHE A 40 -0.34 11.75 -10.26
C PHE A 40 -0.14 10.82 -11.47
N GLY A 41 -1.00 10.91 -12.48
CA GLY A 41 -0.91 10.09 -13.70
C GLY A 41 -1.25 8.61 -13.47
N VAL A 42 -1.94 8.30 -12.38
CA VAL A 42 -2.41 6.94 -12.06
C VAL A 42 -3.82 6.76 -12.61
N ASP A 43 -4.10 5.61 -13.21
CA ASP A 43 -5.45 5.28 -13.66
C ASP A 43 -6.41 5.26 -12.45
N PRO A 44 -7.43 6.13 -12.39
CA PRO A 44 -8.37 6.16 -11.28
C PRO A 44 -9.26 4.91 -11.20
N VAL A 45 -9.33 4.09 -12.24
CA VAL A 45 -10.11 2.84 -12.26
C VAL A 45 -9.35 1.74 -11.53
N GLU A 46 -8.09 1.49 -11.89
CA GLU A 46 -7.23 0.46 -11.27
C GLU A 46 -6.41 0.96 -10.06
N GLY A 47 -6.28 2.27 -9.89
CA GLY A 47 -5.41 2.89 -8.90
C GLY A 47 -6.02 2.92 -7.49
N HIS A 48 -5.14 2.81 -6.50
CA HIS A 48 -5.47 2.94 -5.08
C HIS A 48 -4.49 3.87 -4.37
N LEU A 49 -5.00 4.63 -3.41
CA LEU A 49 -4.22 5.43 -2.47
C LEU A 49 -3.86 4.58 -1.26
N ILE A 50 -2.57 4.37 -1.02
CA ILE A 50 -2.09 3.60 0.12
C ILE A 50 -1.61 4.57 1.20
N ASN A 51 -2.36 4.67 2.29
CA ASN A 51 -2.07 5.58 3.39
C ASN A 51 -1.45 4.83 4.57
N GLY A 52 -0.26 5.25 4.96
CA GLY A 52 0.41 4.78 6.18
C GLY A 52 0.20 5.71 7.38
N HIS A 53 0.90 5.39 8.47
CA HIS A 53 1.20 6.28 9.61
C HIS A 53 0.02 6.64 10.54
N VAL A 54 -1.22 6.68 10.04
CA VAL A 54 -2.42 6.89 10.86
C VAL A 54 -3.01 5.52 11.24
N PRO A 55 -3.02 5.16 12.53
CA PRO A 55 -3.50 3.85 12.97
C PRO A 55 -5.01 3.70 12.75
N VAL A 56 -5.45 2.52 12.32
CA VAL A 56 -6.89 2.21 12.15
C VAL A 56 -7.43 1.71 13.48
N LYS A 57 -8.42 2.43 14.05
CA LYS A 57 -9.10 2.03 15.29
C LYS A 57 -10.17 0.97 15.01
N ALA A 58 -9.72 -0.21 14.59
CA ALA A 58 -10.58 -1.35 14.29
C ALA A 58 -11.49 -1.72 15.48
N GLY A 59 -10.99 -1.57 16.71
CA GLY A 59 -11.79 -1.78 17.93
C GLY A 59 -12.99 -0.82 18.09
N SER A 60 -12.96 0.35 17.45
CA SER A 60 -14.10 1.28 17.39
C SER A 60 -14.93 1.16 16.10
N GLY A 61 -14.70 0.12 15.29
CA GLY A 61 -15.40 -0.10 14.03
C GLY A 61 -14.87 0.69 12.84
N GLU A 62 -13.69 1.32 12.95
CA GLU A 62 -13.08 2.05 11.83
C GLU A 62 -12.64 1.08 10.73
N SER A 63 -12.97 1.40 9.48
CA SER A 63 -12.57 0.60 8.33
C SER A 63 -11.19 1.01 7.80
N PRO A 64 -10.32 0.04 7.45
CA PRO A 64 -9.07 0.30 6.73
C PRO A 64 -9.32 0.56 5.23
N ILE A 65 -10.52 0.24 4.72
CA ILE A 65 -10.95 0.50 3.35
C ILE A 65 -11.86 1.73 3.38
N ARG A 66 -11.48 2.78 2.65
CA ARG A 66 -12.11 4.11 2.64
C ARG A 66 -12.31 4.60 1.22
N ALA A 67 -13.01 5.71 1.05
CA ALA A 67 -13.26 6.36 -0.23
C ALA A 67 -13.80 5.37 -1.29
N ASN A 68 -14.80 4.56 -0.90
CA ASN A 68 -15.39 3.51 -1.74
C ASN A 68 -14.36 2.51 -2.32
N GLY A 69 -13.34 2.17 -1.54
CA GLY A 69 -12.28 1.25 -1.95
C GLY A 69 -11.06 1.90 -2.60
N LYS A 70 -11.10 3.21 -2.89
CA LYS A 70 -9.97 3.92 -3.49
C LYS A 70 -8.86 4.27 -2.52
N GLN A 71 -9.12 4.21 -1.21
CA GLN A 71 -8.11 4.43 -0.19
C GLN A 71 -7.99 3.22 0.73
N LEU A 72 -6.76 2.77 0.93
CA LEU A 72 -6.41 1.64 1.77
C LEU A 72 -5.42 2.10 2.83
N VAL A 73 -5.80 1.96 4.10
CA VAL A 73 -4.98 2.37 5.24
C VAL A 73 -4.25 1.17 5.81
N ILE A 74 -2.93 1.30 5.94
CA ILE A 74 -2.04 0.29 6.53
C ILE A 74 -1.27 0.90 7.69
N ASP A 75 -1.12 0.14 8.78
CA ASP A 75 -0.45 0.59 10.01
C ASP A 75 0.65 -0.37 10.50
N GLY A 76 0.92 -1.43 9.72
CA GLY A 76 2.01 -2.38 9.97
C GLY A 76 1.61 -3.42 11.01
N GLY A 77 1.58 -4.68 10.59
CA GLY A 77 0.89 -5.77 11.29
C GLY A 77 1.35 -6.17 12.70
N PHE A 78 2.34 -5.53 13.33
CA PHE A 78 2.86 -5.94 14.65
C PHE A 78 3.39 -4.79 15.54
N ALA A 79 3.02 -3.54 15.27
CA ALA A 79 3.56 -2.42 16.04
C ALA A 79 2.96 -2.36 17.46
N LYS A 80 3.74 -2.79 18.47
CA LYS A 80 3.31 -2.85 19.89
C LYS A 80 2.79 -1.53 20.44
N ALA A 81 3.32 -0.40 19.96
CA ALA A 81 2.90 0.94 20.36
C ALA A 81 1.45 1.27 20.00
N TYR A 82 0.92 0.68 18.92
CA TYR A 82 -0.41 1.00 18.40
C TYR A 82 -1.51 0.03 18.84
N GLN A 83 -1.16 -1.16 19.35
CA GLN A 83 -2.13 -2.19 19.76
C GLN A 83 -3.20 -1.69 20.72
N LYS A 84 -2.84 -0.82 21.70
CA LYS A 84 -3.80 -0.23 22.64
C LYS A 84 -4.84 0.67 21.96
N THR A 85 -4.50 1.25 20.80
CA THR A 85 -5.33 2.20 20.06
C THR A 85 -6.11 1.53 18.94
N THR A 86 -5.50 0.58 18.24
CA THR A 86 -6.08 -0.11 17.08
C THR A 86 -6.99 -1.28 17.50
N GLY A 87 -6.69 -1.94 18.63
CA GLY A 87 -7.34 -3.17 19.07
C GLY A 87 -6.88 -4.43 18.30
N ILE A 88 -5.99 -4.26 17.32
CA ILE A 88 -5.36 -5.33 16.53
C ILE A 88 -3.87 -5.07 16.39
N ALA A 89 -3.10 -6.02 15.86
CA ALA A 89 -1.67 -5.83 15.64
C ALA A 89 -1.36 -4.94 14.44
N GLY A 90 -2.30 -4.85 13.49
CA GLY A 90 -2.30 -3.93 12.35
C GLY A 90 -2.76 -4.59 11.06
N TYR A 91 -2.67 -3.83 9.98
CA TYR A 91 -2.97 -4.25 8.61
C TYR A 91 -1.72 -4.34 7.74
N THR A 92 -1.63 -5.41 6.97
CA THR A 92 -0.62 -5.61 5.92
C THR A 92 -1.31 -5.70 4.57
N LEU A 93 -0.81 -4.97 3.58
CA LEU A 93 -1.27 -5.06 2.20
C LEU A 93 -0.29 -5.93 1.40
N THR A 94 -0.81 -6.94 0.72
CA THR A 94 -0.02 -7.76 -0.21
C THR A 94 -0.58 -7.61 -1.63
N TYR A 95 0.33 -7.49 -2.59
CA TYR A 95 0.01 -7.45 -4.01
C TYR A 95 0.83 -8.49 -4.75
N ASN A 96 0.16 -9.25 -5.61
CA ASN A 96 0.82 -10.15 -6.55
C ASN A 96 -0.03 -10.27 -7.83
N SER A 97 0.36 -11.17 -8.74
CA SER A 97 -0.33 -11.35 -10.02
C SER A 97 -1.80 -11.80 -9.91
N TYR A 98 -2.28 -12.18 -8.71
CA TYR A 98 -3.67 -12.56 -8.46
C TYR A 98 -4.53 -11.40 -7.94
N GLY A 99 -3.90 -10.29 -7.52
CA GLY A 99 -4.59 -9.11 -7.03
C GLY A 99 -4.07 -8.62 -5.68
N LEU A 100 -4.94 -7.90 -4.99
CA LEU A 100 -4.65 -7.13 -3.79
C LEU A 100 -5.38 -7.73 -2.58
N THR A 101 -4.62 -8.09 -1.55
CA THR A 101 -5.17 -8.63 -0.30
C THR A 101 -4.76 -7.78 0.88
N LEU A 102 -5.75 -7.33 1.66
CA LEU A 102 -5.53 -6.67 2.93
C LEU A 102 -5.66 -7.72 4.05
N ILE A 103 -4.66 -7.81 4.91
CA ILE A 103 -4.57 -8.82 5.95
C ILE A 103 -4.56 -8.11 7.30
N SER A 104 -5.54 -8.39 8.15
CA SER A 104 -5.53 -7.95 9.53
C SER A 104 -4.85 -9.00 10.42
N HIS A 105 -4.06 -8.53 11.37
CA HIS A 105 -3.29 -9.38 12.28
C HIS A 105 -3.76 -9.21 13.72
N ARG A 106 -3.89 -10.30 14.47
CA ARG A 106 -4.12 -10.22 15.91
C ARG A 106 -2.81 -9.99 16.69
N PRO A 107 -2.86 -9.28 17.83
CA PRO A 107 -1.69 -9.11 18.71
C PRO A 107 -1.10 -10.45 19.13
N PHE A 108 0.23 -10.51 19.12
CA PHE A 108 0.99 -11.57 19.76
C PHE A 108 1.37 -11.10 21.16
N GLU A 109 0.82 -11.73 22.20
CA GLU A 109 1.02 -11.29 23.59
C GLU A 109 2.37 -11.75 24.16
N SER A 110 2.63 -13.06 24.16
CA SER A 110 3.90 -13.64 24.63
C SER A 110 4.07 -15.10 24.17
N VAL A 111 5.32 -15.58 24.20
CA VAL A 111 5.66 -16.98 23.92
C VAL A 111 5.00 -17.91 24.92
N ASP A 112 5.00 -17.56 26.22
CA ASP A 112 4.37 -18.35 27.27
C ASP A 112 2.87 -18.54 27.04
N MET A 113 2.15 -17.47 26.69
CA MET A 113 0.72 -17.54 26.36
C MET A 113 0.47 -18.40 25.11
N ALA A 114 1.27 -18.21 24.06
CA ALA A 114 1.13 -18.99 22.83
C ALA A 114 1.32 -20.50 23.07
N ILE A 115 2.28 -20.89 23.94
CA ILE A 115 2.53 -22.28 24.30
C ILE A 115 1.41 -22.83 25.20
N ARG A 116 0.98 -22.09 26.23
CA ARG A 116 -0.03 -22.55 27.20
C ARG A 116 -1.42 -22.67 26.59
N GLU A 117 -1.83 -21.67 25.80
CA GLU A 117 -3.18 -21.60 25.23
C GLU A 117 -3.25 -22.21 23.82
N GLY A 118 -2.12 -22.65 23.25
CA GLY A 118 -2.04 -23.12 21.87
C GLY A 118 -2.46 -22.05 20.85
N VAL A 119 -2.24 -20.77 21.18
CA VAL A 119 -2.68 -19.63 20.37
C VAL A 119 -1.64 -19.36 19.28
N ASP A 120 -2.05 -19.54 18.03
CA ASP A 120 -1.27 -19.22 16.83
C ASP A 120 -1.60 -17.81 16.29
N ILE A 121 -0.78 -17.29 15.37
CA ILE A 121 -0.96 -16.00 14.70
C ILE A 121 -2.22 -16.05 13.83
N LYS A 122 -3.35 -15.64 14.41
CA LYS A 122 -4.62 -15.53 13.70
C LYS A 122 -4.62 -14.26 12.84
N SER A 123 -4.55 -14.43 11.54
CA SER A 123 -4.70 -13.36 10.56
C SER A 123 -6.02 -13.54 9.80
N THR A 124 -6.78 -12.45 9.63
CA THR A 124 -7.99 -12.47 8.81
C THR A 124 -7.69 -11.78 7.49
N ARG A 125 -7.91 -12.51 6.39
CA ARG A 125 -7.72 -11.98 5.04
C ARG A 125 -9.01 -11.33 4.57
N GLN A 126 -8.90 -10.06 4.16
CA GLN A 126 -9.92 -9.34 3.43
C GLN A 126 -9.40 -9.11 2.01
N VAL A 127 -10.01 -9.80 1.05
CA VAL A 127 -9.66 -9.61 -0.37
C VAL A 127 -10.23 -8.26 -0.79
N VAL A 128 -9.37 -7.36 -1.23
CA VAL A 128 -9.76 -6.00 -1.66
C VAL A 128 -10.02 -6.00 -3.15
N GLU A 129 -9.17 -6.70 -3.91
CA GLU A 129 -9.28 -6.78 -5.36
C GLU A 129 -8.77 -8.13 -5.85
N THR A 130 -9.50 -8.75 -6.78
CA THR A 130 -9.06 -9.96 -7.48
C THR A 130 -9.04 -9.68 -8.97
N THR A 131 -7.89 -9.89 -9.60
CA THR A 131 -7.75 -9.70 -11.05
C THR A 131 -8.20 -10.96 -11.79
N LEU A 132 -9.14 -10.83 -12.73
CA LEU A 132 -9.57 -11.94 -13.60
C LEU A 132 -8.43 -12.43 -14.51
N GLU A 133 -7.60 -11.50 -14.98
CA GLU A 133 -6.41 -11.79 -15.76
C GLU A 133 -5.15 -11.46 -14.96
N ARG A 134 -4.22 -12.41 -14.90
CA ARG A 134 -2.98 -12.23 -14.14
C ARG A 134 -2.06 -11.23 -14.84
N LYS A 135 -1.65 -10.17 -14.14
CA LYS A 135 -0.58 -9.27 -14.61
C LYS A 135 0.73 -10.06 -14.77
N ARG A 136 1.38 -9.91 -15.92
CA ARG A 136 2.69 -10.48 -16.26
C ARG A 136 3.77 -9.41 -16.17
N VAL A 137 5.04 -9.83 -16.17
CA VAL A 137 6.17 -8.90 -16.14
C VAL A 137 6.11 -7.89 -17.29
N LYS A 138 5.70 -8.31 -18.50
CA LYS A 138 5.55 -7.40 -19.66
C LYS A 138 4.55 -6.25 -19.45
N ASP A 139 3.58 -6.43 -18.55
CA ASP A 139 2.52 -5.45 -18.31
C ASP A 139 2.97 -4.36 -17.31
N THR A 140 4.10 -4.60 -16.63
CA THR A 140 4.74 -3.62 -15.72
C THR A 140 5.50 -2.56 -16.51
N ASP A 141 5.78 -1.41 -15.89
CA ASP A 141 6.55 -0.35 -16.53
C ASP A 141 7.98 -0.79 -16.89
N ILE A 142 8.59 -1.62 -16.04
CA ILE A 142 9.88 -2.27 -16.33
C ILE A 142 9.74 -3.20 -17.55
N GLY A 143 8.67 -3.99 -17.61
CA GLY A 143 8.38 -4.85 -18.75
C GLY A 143 8.27 -4.09 -20.06
N LYS A 144 7.54 -2.98 -20.06
CA LYS A 144 7.42 -2.08 -21.22
C LYS A 144 8.78 -1.50 -21.63
N SER A 145 9.60 -1.09 -20.66
CA SER A 145 10.97 -0.61 -20.94
C SER A 145 11.85 -1.69 -21.58
N ILE A 146 11.80 -2.92 -21.06
CA ILE A 146 12.54 -4.06 -21.64
C ILE A 146 12.06 -4.35 -23.05
N GLN A 147 10.74 -4.34 -23.30
CA GLN A 147 10.20 -4.56 -24.65
C GLN A 147 10.64 -3.48 -25.64
N ALA A 148 10.69 -2.22 -25.23
CA ALA A 148 11.22 -1.14 -26.06
C ALA A 148 12.70 -1.38 -26.40
N GLN A 149 13.53 -1.76 -25.42
CA GLN A 149 14.94 -2.08 -25.65
C GLN A 149 15.12 -3.27 -26.60
N VAL A 150 14.30 -4.32 -26.47
CA VAL A 150 14.31 -5.45 -27.40
C VAL A 150 14.01 -4.99 -28.82
N HIS A 151 12.98 -4.15 -28.99
CA HIS A 151 12.63 -3.59 -30.29
C HIS A 151 13.76 -2.77 -30.90
N ASP A 152 14.40 -1.90 -30.11
CA ASP A 152 15.52 -1.08 -30.56
C ASP A 152 16.72 -1.95 -30.99
N LEU A 153 17.02 -3.02 -30.25
CA LEU A 153 18.07 -3.97 -30.61
C LEU A 153 17.76 -4.74 -31.90
N GLU A 154 16.50 -5.16 -32.09
CA GLU A 154 16.07 -5.81 -33.33
C GLU A 154 16.20 -4.87 -34.53
N MET A 155 15.85 -3.59 -34.37
CA MET A 155 16.05 -2.57 -35.40
C MET A 155 17.53 -2.37 -35.72
N LEU A 156 18.40 -2.30 -34.71
CA LEU A 156 19.85 -2.16 -34.90
C LEU A 156 20.43 -3.35 -35.66
N ILE A 157 20.06 -4.59 -35.29
CA ILE A 157 20.47 -5.81 -35.99
C ILE A 157 20.01 -5.78 -37.45
N SER A 158 18.76 -5.38 -37.69
CA SER A 158 18.19 -5.26 -39.04
C SER A 158 18.92 -4.21 -39.89
N ALA A 159 19.21 -3.04 -39.31
CA ALA A 159 19.94 -1.98 -39.99
C ALA A 159 21.39 -2.38 -40.32
N TYR A 160 22.06 -3.10 -39.42
CA TYR A 160 23.37 -3.67 -39.67
C TYR A 160 23.35 -4.69 -40.82
N ARG A 161 22.44 -5.67 -40.76
CA ARG A 161 22.30 -6.72 -41.80
C ARG A 161 21.95 -6.17 -43.18
N LYS A 162 21.22 -5.05 -43.25
CA LYS A 162 20.87 -4.38 -44.51
C LYS A 162 21.97 -3.43 -45.01
N GLY A 163 23.08 -3.27 -44.28
CA GLY A 163 24.16 -2.35 -44.61
C GLY A 163 23.82 -0.87 -44.43
N ILE A 164 22.71 -0.54 -43.73
CA ILE A 164 22.35 0.84 -43.37
C ILE A 164 23.36 1.37 -42.35
N ILE A 165 23.73 0.53 -41.37
CA ILE A 165 24.83 0.79 -40.45
C ILE A 165 26.03 -0.03 -40.94
N LYS A 166 27.15 0.65 -41.22
CA LYS A 166 28.37 0.00 -41.70
C LYS A 166 29.17 -0.60 -40.55
N GLU A 167 29.78 -1.74 -40.80
CA GLU A 167 30.81 -2.31 -39.92
C GLU A 167 31.99 -1.34 -39.83
N LYS A 168 32.45 -1.05 -38.60
CA LYS A 168 33.71 -0.34 -38.41
C LYS A 168 34.83 -1.35 -38.55
N SER A 169 35.60 -1.22 -39.62
CA SER A 169 36.88 -1.90 -39.76
C SER A 169 37.81 -1.39 -38.66
N TYR A 170 38.31 -2.29 -37.80
CA TYR A 170 39.44 -2.01 -36.91
C TYR A 170 40.74 -2.27 -37.65
#